data_AF-A0A3D2T0Q3-F1
#
_entry.id   AF-A0A3D2T0Q3-F1
#
_cell.length_a   1.000
_cell.length_b   1.000
_cell.length_c   1.000
_cell.angle_alpha   90.00
_cell.angle_beta   90.00
_cell.angle_gamma   90.00
#
_symmetry.space_group_name_H-M   'P 1'
#
loop_
_entity.id
_entity.type
_entity.pdbx_description
1 polymer ?
#
loop_
_entity_poly.entity_id
_entity_poly.type
_entity_poly.pdbx_seq_one_letter_code
_entity_poly.pdbx_strand_id
1 'polypeptide(L)'
;MSGLSGSHIAVIGLGASGLAAARLALDKGGDVYVSDLRIEPEVAARRADLRERGAQVELGRHDIERLAEADMVVVSPGIPPHAPILRVLQDRGIRWISEPEFAVQFFSGSLIAVTGTNGKT
;
A
#
# COMPACT_ATOMS: atom_id res chain seq x y z
N MET A 1 -11.85 14.81 1.29
CA MET A 1 -12.37 13.57 1.90
C MET A 1 -12.17 13.62 3.40
N SER A 2 -13.10 13.03 4.15
CA SER A 2 -12.98 12.72 5.56
C SER A 2 -11.72 11.88 5.83
N GLY A 3 -11.15 11.95 7.03
CA GLY A 3 -10.02 11.12 7.43
C GLY A 3 -10.32 9.61 7.35
N LEU A 4 -9.29 8.80 7.56
CA LEU A 4 -9.34 7.33 7.59
C LEU A 4 -9.49 6.78 9.02
N SER A 5 -9.88 7.62 9.98
CA SER A 5 -10.05 7.22 11.38
C SER A 5 -11.03 6.05 11.53
N GLY A 6 -10.55 4.97 12.14
CA GLY A 6 -11.32 3.73 12.33
C GLY A 6 -11.39 2.82 11.10
N SER A 7 -10.63 3.12 10.03
CA SER A 7 -10.50 2.23 8.87
C SER A 7 -9.17 1.46 8.91
N HIS A 8 -9.24 0.17 8.62
CA HIS A 8 -8.09 -0.71 8.47
C HIS A 8 -7.57 -0.67 7.04
N ILE A 9 -6.34 -0.18 6.88
CA ILE A 9 -5.69 -0.01 5.58
C ILE A 9 -4.53 -0.98 5.46
N ALA A 10 -4.60 -1.86 4.47
CA ALA A 10 -3.51 -2.76 4.14
C ALA A 10 -2.71 -2.23 2.95
N VAL A 11 -1.38 -2.28 3.05
CA VAL A 11 -0.46 -1.93 1.95
C VAL A 11 0.39 -3.14 1.58
N ILE A 12 0.40 -3.50 0.30
CA ILE A 12 1.23 -4.58 -0.25
C ILE A 12 2.41 -3.98 -1.01
N GLY A 13 3.61 -4.27 -0.50
CA GLY A 13 4.89 -3.75 -0.97
C GLY A 13 5.37 -2.54 -0.16
N LEU A 14 6.65 -2.53 0.20
CA LEU A 14 7.35 -1.51 0.99
C LEU A 14 8.55 -0.93 0.21
N GLY A 15 8.32 -0.65 -1.08
CA GLY A 15 9.15 0.22 -1.90
C GLY A 15 8.92 1.70 -1.57
N ALA A 16 9.37 2.61 -2.43
CA ALA A 16 9.11 4.05 -2.25
C ALA A 16 7.62 4.39 -2.22
N SER A 17 6.84 3.93 -3.22
CA SER A 17 5.38 4.17 -3.29
C SER A 17 4.63 3.53 -2.11
N GLY A 18 4.96 2.29 -1.76
CA GLY A 18 4.33 1.60 -0.62
C GLY A 18 4.59 2.29 0.72
N LEU A 19 5.82 2.79 0.94
CA LEU A 19 6.13 3.62 2.10
C LEU A 19 5.30 4.91 2.09
N ALA A 20 5.20 5.61 0.96
CA ALA A 20 4.41 6.83 0.85
C ALA A 20 2.91 6.57 1.13
N ALA A 21 2.34 5.50 0.59
CA ALA A 21 0.95 5.09 0.84
C ALA A 21 0.69 4.81 2.32
N ALA A 22 1.56 4.02 2.97
CA ALA A 22 1.43 3.69 4.39
C ALA A 22 1.52 4.95 5.26
N ARG A 23 2.46 5.85 4.97
CA ARG A 23 2.60 7.13 5.67
C ARG A 23 1.38 8.02 5.49
N LEU A 24 0.87 8.15 4.28
CA LEU A 24 -0.36 8.89 4.00
C LEU A 24 -1.55 8.31 4.77
N ALA A 25 -1.71 6.98 4.79
CA ALA A 25 -2.79 6.33 5.53
C ALA A 25 -2.71 6.63 7.04
N LEU A 26 -1.52 6.54 7.65
CA LEU A 26 -1.28 6.93 9.04
C LEU A 26 -1.58 8.42 9.28
N ASP A 27 -1.13 9.31 8.39
CA ASP A 27 -1.36 10.75 8.52
C ASP A 27 -2.83 11.13 8.38
N LYS A 28 -3.64 10.28 7.75
CA LYS A 28 -5.10 10.41 7.69
C LYS A 28 -5.81 9.68 8.84
N GLY A 29 -5.08 9.08 9.76
CA GLY A 29 -5.60 8.44 10.97
C GLY A 29 -6.04 6.99 10.80
N GLY A 30 -5.64 6.32 9.72
CA GLY A 30 -5.97 4.91 9.49
C GLY A 30 -5.11 3.96 10.32
N ASP A 31 -5.68 2.78 10.59
CA ASP A 31 -4.96 1.66 11.22
C ASP A 31 -4.24 0.87 10.13
N VAL A 32 -2.92 0.97 10.08
CA VAL A 32 -2.14 0.51 8.92
C VAL A 32 -1.46 -0.83 9.17
N TYR A 33 -1.71 -1.78 8.27
CA TYR A 33 -0.92 -3.00 8.10
C TYR A 33 -0.13 -2.94 6.78
N VAL A 34 1.14 -3.32 6.81
CA VAL A 34 1.99 -3.38 5.62
C VAL A 34 2.65 -4.74 5.51
N SER A 35 2.70 -5.29 4.29
CA SER A 35 3.42 -6.54 4.02
C SER A 35 4.32 -6.44 2.78
N ASP A 36 5.52 -7.02 2.84
CA ASP A 36 6.43 -7.17 1.69
C ASP A 36 7.14 -8.54 1.77
N LEU A 37 7.40 -9.18 0.64
CA LEU A 37 8.19 -10.43 0.60
C LEU A 37 9.69 -10.20 0.84
N ARG A 38 10.15 -8.98 0.62
CA ARG A 38 11.55 -8.57 0.79
C ARG A 38 11.92 -8.44 2.26
N ILE A 39 13.15 -8.78 2.58
CA ILE A 39 13.71 -8.77 3.94
C ILE A 39 15.08 -8.05 4.03
N GLU A 40 15.53 -7.47 2.92
CA GLU A 40 16.82 -6.81 2.79
C GLU A 40 16.90 -5.56 3.69
N PRO A 41 18.12 -5.10 4.06
CA PRO A 41 18.30 -4.02 5.03
C PRO A 41 17.54 -2.73 4.73
N GLU A 42 17.43 -2.35 3.45
CA GLU A 42 16.66 -1.16 3.03
C GLU A 42 15.18 -1.26 3.44
N VAL A 43 14.55 -2.41 3.21
CA VAL A 43 13.14 -2.65 3.55
C VAL A 43 12.97 -2.82 5.06
N ALA A 44 13.94 -3.45 5.72
CA ALA A 44 13.97 -3.56 7.18
C ALA A 44 14.06 -2.20 7.88
N ALA A 45 14.79 -1.23 7.31
CA ALA A 45 14.86 0.14 7.82
C ALA A 45 13.52 0.87 7.67
N ARG A 46 12.86 0.74 6.50
CA ARG A 46 11.50 1.29 6.29
C ARG A 46 10.47 0.69 7.24
N ARG A 47 10.59 -0.60 7.56
CA ARG A 47 9.77 -1.26 8.58
C ARG A 47 9.93 -0.59 9.94
N ALA A 48 11.16 -0.28 10.35
CA ALA A 48 11.41 0.36 11.64
C ALA A 48 10.73 1.74 11.70
N ASP A 49 10.93 2.57 10.67
CA ASP A 49 10.28 3.89 10.53
C ASP A 49 8.74 3.82 10.65
N LEU A 50 8.12 2.88 9.92
CA LEU A 50 6.66 2.75 9.96
C LEU A 50 6.14 2.23 11.30
N ARG A 51 6.88 1.32 11.95
CA ARG A 51 6.50 0.81 13.28
C ARG A 51 6.60 1.89 14.36
N GLU A 52 7.60 2.77 14.29
CA GLU A 52 7.69 3.94 15.18
C GLU A 52 6.48 4.88 15.02
N ARG A 53 5.89 4.92 13.82
CA ARG A 53 4.67 5.67 13.53
C ARG A 53 3.37 4.91 13.82
N GLY A 54 3.45 3.69 14.36
CA GLY A 54 2.28 2.91 14.78
C GLY A 54 1.75 1.90 13.76
N ALA A 55 2.37 1.74 12.59
CA ALA A 55 1.94 0.70 11.65
C ALA A 55 2.40 -0.70 12.09
N GLN A 56 1.57 -1.69 11.78
CA GLN A 56 1.96 -3.09 11.82
C GLN A 56 2.64 -3.46 10.51
N VAL A 57 3.86 -3.98 10.57
CA VAL A 57 4.63 -4.28 9.35
C VAL A 57 5.21 -5.68 9.42
N GLU A 58 4.98 -6.44 8.36
CA GLU A 58 5.40 -7.82 8.19
C GLU A 58 6.28 -7.98 6.95
N LEU A 59 7.41 -8.68 7.09
CA LEU A 59 8.35 -8.90 6.01
C LEU A 59 8.54 -10.39 5.76
N GLY A 60 8.82 -10.78 4.51
CA GLY A 60 9.02 -12.16 4.10
C GLY A 60 7.73 -12.92 3.79
N ARG A 61 6.55 -12.33 4.02
CA ARG A 61 5.24 -12.95 3.75
C ARG A 61 4.13 -11.93 3.62
N HIS A 62 2.99 -12.40 3.15
CA HIS A 62 1.70 -11.70 3.18
C HIS A 62 0.71 -12.51 4.01
N ASP A 63 0.13 -11.92 5.07
CA ASP A 63 -0.95 -12.54 5.84
C ASP A 63 -2.29 -12.27 5.13
N ILE A 64 -2.81 -13.29 4.46
CA ILE A 64 -4.01 -13.18 3.63
C ILE A 64 -5.26 -12.89 4.46
N GLU A 65 -5.34 -13.43 5.67
CA GLU A 65 -6.52 -13.23 6.52
C GLU A 65 -6.55 -11.79 7.03
N ARG A 66 -5.40 -11.21 7.40
CA ARG A 66 -5.29 -9.77 7.70
C ARG A 66 -5.61 -8.88 6.49
N LEU A 67 -5.22 -9.30 5.29
CA LEU A 67 -5.58 -8.57 4.06
C LEU A 67 -7.09 -8.62 3.79
N ALA A 68 -7.76 -9.72 4.15
CA ALA A 68 -9.20 -9.89 3.99
C ALA A 68 -10.02 -9.07 5.01
N GLU A 69 -9.47 -8.82 6.20
CA GLU A 69 -10.07 -7.98 7.24
C GLU A 69 -9.94 -6.47 6.98
N ALA A 70 -9.08 -6.07 6.04
CA ALA A 70 -8.87 -4.66 5.73
C ALA A 70 -10.06 -4.05 4.97
N ASP A 71 -10.46 -2.83 5.34
CA ASP A 71 -11.47 -2.05 4.60
C ASP A 71 -10.96 -1.68 3.20
N MET A 72 -9.64 -1.54 3.05
CA MET A 72 -9.00 -1.23 1.79
C MET A 72 -7.59 -1.82 1.69
N VAL A 73 -7.33 -2.48 0.57
CA VAL A 73 -5.99 -2.96 0.19
C VAL A 73 -5.41 -2.06 -0.89
N VAL A 74 -4.21 -1.52 -0.65
CA VAL A 74 -3.44 -0.70 -1.58
C VAL A 74 -2.24 -1.50 -2.08
N VAL A 75 -2.14 -1.68 -3.39
CA VAL A 75 -1.04 -2.40 -4.03
C VAL A 75 -0.05 -1.39 -4.61
N SER A 76 1.21 -1.49 -4.18
CA SER A 76 2.31 -0.70 -4.73
C SER A 76 2.54 -1.02 -6.21
N PRO A 77 2.82 -0.03 -7.08
CA PRO A 77 3.03 -0.24 -8.53
C PRO A 77 4.21 -1.18 -8.87
N GLY A 78 5.15 -1.35 -7.94
CA GLY A 78 6.26 -2.29 -8.09
C GLY A 78 5.87 -3.76 -7.99
N ILE A 79 4.64 -4.09 -7.55
CA ILE A 79 4.13 -5.46 -7.53
C ILE A 79 3.68 -5.83 -8.95
N PRO A 80 4.29 -6.87 -9.57
CA PRO A 80 3.89 -7.28 -10.91
C PRO A 80 2.42 -7.69 -10.98
N PRO A 81 1.69 -7.41 -12.07
CA PRO A 81 0.30 -7.83 -12.25
C PRO A 81 0.07 -9.34 -12.13
N HIS A 82 1.11 -10.13 -12.41
CA HIS A 82 1.09 -11.60 -12.31
C HIS A 82 1.63 -12.13 -10.97
N ALA A 83 1.86 -11.26 -9.97
CA ALA A 83 2.36 -11.69 -8.67
C ALA A 83 1.36 -12.64 -8.00
N PRO A 84 1.82 -13.75 -7.39
CA PRO A 84 0.93 -14.74 -6.76
C PRO A 84 -0.05 -14.14 -5.76
N ILE A 85 0.37 -13.10 -5.02
CA ILE A 85 -0.49 -12.41 -4.06
C ILE A 85 -1.74 -11.81 -4.71
N LEU A 86 -1.63 -11.20 -5.90
CA LEU A 86 -2.78 -10.59 -6.57
C LEU A 86 -3.80 -11.64 -7.03
N ARG A 87 -3.31 -12.80 -7.46
CA ARG A 87 -4.18 -13.94 -7.76
C ARG A 87 -4.91 -14.43 -6.51
N VAL A 88 -4.21 -14.53 -5.37
CA VAL A 88 -4.85 -14.90 -4.09
C VAL A 88 -5.93 -13.90 -3.68
N LEU A 89 -5.66 -12.59 -3.80
CA LEU A 89 -6.67 -11.56 -3.53
C LEU A 89 -7.90 -11.74 -4.43
N GLN A 90 -7.68 -11.95 -5.73
CA GLN A 90 -8.74 -12.17 -6.70
C GLN A 90 -9.57 -13.41 -6.38
N ASP A 91 -8.92 -14.54 -6.11
CA ASP A 91 -9.57 -15.82 -5.80
C ASP A 91 -10.37 -15.75 -4.48
N ARG A 92 -9.94 -14.91 -3.53
CA ARG A 92 -10.64 -14.63 -2.27
C ARG A 92 -11.68 -13.52 -2.38
N GLY A 93 -11.83 -12.87 -3.55
CA GLY A 93 -12.76 -11.76 -3.74
C GLY A 93 -12.37 -10.46 -3.02
N ILE A 94 -11.11 -10.35 -2.58
CA ILE A 94 -10.58 -9.17 -1.89
C ILE A 94 -10.28 -8.12 -2.96
N ARG A 95 -10.91 -6.94 -2.84
CA ARG A 95 -10.66 -5.83 -3.76
C ARG A 95 -9.41 -5.06 -3.34
N TRP A 96 -8.66 -4.58 -4.32
CA TRP A 96 -7.53 -3.69 -4.09
C TRP A 96 -7.53 -2.55 -5.09
N ILE A 97 -6.85 -1.48 -4.72
CA ILE A 97 -6.58 -0.32 -5.57
C ILE A 97 -5.07 -0.11 -5.74
N SER A 98 -4.70 0.66 -6.75
CA SER A 98 -3.30 1.07 -6.92
C SER A 98 -2.91 2.21 -5.96
N GLU A 99 -1.62 2.36 -5.66
CA GLU A 99 -1.15 3.50 -4.87
C GLU A 99 -1.50 4.87 -5.47
N PRO A 100 -1.37 5.14 -6.78
CA PRO A 100 -1.81 6.42 -7.36
C PRO A 100 -3.32 6.66 -7.20
N GLU A 101 -4.13 5.60 -7.29
CA GLU A 101 -5.57 5.67 -7.04
C GLU A 101 -5.90 5.93 -5.57
N PHE A 102 -5.08 5.42 -4.64
CA PHE A 102 -5.19 5.79 -3.23
C PHE A 102 -4.79 7.26 -3.01
N ALA A 103 -3.71 7.72 -3.63
CA ALA A 103 -3.22 9.09 -3.48
C ALA A 103 -4.22 10.14 -3.99
N VAL A 104 -4.86 9.90 -5.15
CA VAL A 104 -5.80 10.86 -5.75
C VAL A 104 -7.03 11.11 -4.88
N GLN A 105 -7.41 10.16 -4.02
CA GLN A 105 -8.51 10.34 -3.06
C GLN A 105 -8.24 11.48 -2.05
N PHE A 106 -6.98 11.75 -1.75
CA PHE A 106 -6.58 12.82 -0.82
C PHE A 106 -6.07 14.07 -1.52
N PHE A 107 -5.96 14.03 -2.85
CA PHE A 107 -5.51 15.16 -3.63
C PHE A 107 -6.63 16.18 -3.82
N SER A 108 -6.28 17.46 -3.68
CA SER A 108 -7.17 18.58 -4.00
C SER A 108 -6.48 19.49 -5.00
N GLY A 109 -7.06 19.66 -6.18
CA GLY A 109 -6.53 20.51 -7.23
C GLY A 109 -6.77 19.94 -8.62
N SER A 110 -6.17 20.57 -9.62
CA SER A 110 -6.19 20.05 -10.99
C SER A 110 -5.19 18.90 -11.13
N LEU A 111 -5.63 17.77 -11.68
CA LEU A 111 -4.80 16.61 -11.95
C LEU A 111 -4.55 16.48 -13.45
N ILE A 112 -3.27 16.38 -13.83
CA ILE A 112 -2.84 16.01 -15.18
C ILE A 112 -2.13 14.67 -15.08
N ALA A 113 -2.66 13.64 -15.75
CA ALA A 113 -2.06 12.32 -15.80
C ALA A 113 -1.35 12.12 -17.15
N VAL A 114 -0.05 11.85 -17.13
CA VAL A 114 0.76 11.56 -18.31
C VAL A 114 1.26 10.12 -18.23
N THR A 115 1.05 9.34 -19.29
CA THR A 115 1.47 7.94 -19.40
C THR A 115 2.14 7.68 -20.75
N GLY A 116 2.88 6.57 -20.87
CA GLY A 116 3.58 6.18 -22.10
C GLY A 116 4.84 5.37 -21.83
N THR A 117 5.37 4.68 -22.83
CA THR A 117 6.57 3.85 -22.65
C THR A 117 7.84 4.71 -22.57
N ASN A 118 7.95 5.77 -23.36
CA ASN A 118 9.14 6.64 -23.46
C ASN A 118 8.74 8.14 -23.42
N GLY A 119 9.66 9.03 -23.00
CA GLY A 119 9.49 10.49 -23.11
C GLY A 119 8.59 11.17 -22.07
N LYS A 120 8.47 10.59 -20.86
CA LYS A 120 7.60 11.10 -19.77
C LYS A 120 8.30 12.06 -18.80
N THR A 121 9.62 12.20 -18.90
CA THR A 121 10.48 13.07 -18.08
C THR A 121 10.97 14.21 -18.93
#